data_AF-A0A345WTT0-F1
#
_entry.id   AF-A0A345WTT0-F1
#
_cell.length_a   1.000
_cell.length_b   1.000
_cell.length_c   1.000
_cell.angle_alpha   90.00
_cell.angle_beta   90.00
_cell.angle_gamma   90.00
#
_symmetry.space_group_name_H-M   'P 1'
#
loop_
_entity.id
_entity.type
_entity.pdbx_description
1 polymer ?
#
loop_
_entity_poly.entity_id
_entity_poly.type
_entity_poly.pdbx_seq_one_letter_code
_entity_poly.pdbx_strand_id
1 'polypeptide(L)' 'MLAQRASGASLCPSEVARAIAADWRGAMPAVHAAVDALVGDGLVALRWKGRPLATRSGPYRIIRPDGT' A
#
# COMPACT_ATOMS: atom_id res chain seq x y z
N MET A 1 11.06 0.49 1.00
CA MET A 1 10.43 1.15 -0.17
C MET A 1 9.62 2.39 0.21
N LEU A 2 8.52 2.30 0.99
CA LEU A 2 7.72 3.48 1.36
C LEU A 2 8.48 4.45 2.28
N ALA A 3 9.21 3.92 3.25
CA ALA A 3 10.09 4.68 4.15
C ALA A 3 11.22 5.42 3.43
N GLN A 4 11.56 5.03 2.19
CA GLN A 4 12.64 5.64 1.41
C GLN A 4 12.15 6.79 0.50
N ARG A 5 10.84 7.05 0.44
CA ARG A 5 10.26 8.12 -0.38
C ARG A 5 10.11 9.43 0.41
N ALA A 6 9.96 10.54 -0.31
CA ALA A 6 9.61 11.83 0.28
C ALA A 6 8.26 11.77 1.02
N SER A 7 8.06 12.66 1.99
CA SER A 7 6.78 12.81 2.69
C SER A 7 5.63 13.07 1.71
N GLY A 8 4.48 12.45 1.93
CA GLY A 8 3.32 12.54 1.02
C GLY A 8 3.39 11.65 -0.23
N ALA A 9 4.53 10.99 -0.48
CA ALA A 9 4.63 10.00 -1.55
C ALA A 9 3.79 8.76 -1.26
N SER A 10 3.41 8.06 -2.32
CA SER A 10 2.63 6.83 -2.25
C SER A 10 3.25 5.70 -3.04
N LEU A 11 2.80 4.48 -2.78
CA LEU A 11 3.07 3.26 -3.56
C LEU A 11 1.77 2.65 -4.06
N CYS A 12 1.78 1.98 -5.21
CA CYS A 12 0.73 1.02 -5.54
C CYS A 12 1.17 -0.41 -5.16
N PRO A 13 0.22 -1.34 -5.00
CA PRO A 13 0.52 -2.73 -4.69
C PRO A 13 1.41 -3.41 -5.74
N SER A 14 1.19 -3.11 -7.02
CA SER A 14 1.97 -3.71 -8.12
C SER A 14 3.43 -3.26 -8.13
N GLU A 15 3.74 -2.05 -7.66
CA GLU A 15 5.14 -1.63 -7.42
C GLU A 15 5.80 -2.52 -6.36
N VAL A 16 5.08 -2.88 -5.29
CA VAL A 16 5.60 -3.76 -4.23
C VAL A 16 5.78 -5.19 -4.76
N ALA A 17 4.78 -5.75 -5.47
CA ALA A 17 4.90 -7.11 -5.99
C ALA A 17 6.06 -7.28 -6.98
N ARG A 18 6.26 -6.31 -7.87
CA ARG A 18 7.39 -6.33 -8.82
C ARG A 18 8.75 -6.28 -8.14
N ALA A 19 8.82 -5.75 -6.92
CA ALA A 19 10.07 -5.70 -6.16
C ALA A 19 10.40 -7.01 -5.45
N ILE A 20 9.41 -7.87 -5.20
CA ILE A 20 9.58 -9.09 -4.40
C ILE A 20 9.47 -10.38 -5.22
N ALA A 21 8.91 -10.34 -6.43
CA ALA A 21 8.71 -11.51 -7.27
C ALA A 21 8.80 -11.19 -8.77
N ALA A 22 9.38 -12.13 -9.54
CA ALA A 22 9.37 -12.08 -11.00
C ALA A 22 7.94 -12.22 -11.55
N ASP A 23 7.17 -13.19 -11.06
CA ASP A 23 5.73 -13.25 -11.27
C ASP A 23 4.99 -12.34 -10.28
N TRP A 24 5.00 -11.05 -10.58
CA TRP A 24 4.35 -10.05 -9.74
C TRP A 24 2.83 -10.23 -9.63
N ARG A 25 2.19 -10.91 -10.60
CA ARG A 25 0.74 -11.15 -10.55
C ARG A 25 0.41 -12.22 -9.53
N GLY A 26 1.18 -13.32 -9.51
CA GLY A 26 1.06 -14.36 -8.50
C GLY A 26 1.33 -13.87 -7.08
N ALA A 27 2.17 -12.86 -6.90
CA ALA A 27 2.46 -12.25 -5.60
C ALA A 27 1.36 -11.30 -5.08
N MET A 28 0.40 -10.90 -5.90
CA MET A 28 -0.62 -9.92 -5.50
C MET A 28 -1.46 -10.31 -4.28
N PRO A 29 -1.97 -11.54 -4.13
CA PRO A 29 -2.71 -11.95 -2.94
C PRO A 29 -1.91 -11.75 -1.64
N ALA A 30 -0.62 -12.09 -1.64
CA ALA A 30 0.25 -11.91 -0.47
C ALA A 30 0.49 -10.42 -0.16
N VAL A 31 0.72 -9.60 -1.19
CA VAL A 31 0.86 -8.15 -1.03
C VAL A 31 -0.42 -7.53 -0.46
N HIS A 32 -1.59 -7.95 -0.94
CA HIS A 32 -2.87 -7.48 -0.43
C HIS A 32 -3.07 -7.85 1.04
N ALA A 33 -2.80 -9.11 1.42
CA ALA A 33 -2.90 -9.54 2.81
C ALA A 33 -1.96 -8.76 3.73
N ALA A 34 -0.72 -8.52 3.30
CA ALA A 34 0.24 -7.70 4.06
C ALA A 34 -0.22 -6.25 4.20
N VAL A 35 -0.78 -5.65 3.15
CA VAL A 35 -1.36 -4.30 3.23
C VAL A 35 -2.53 -4.26 4.21
N ASP A 36 -3.44 -5.24 4.13
CA ASP A 36 -4.62 -5.29 5.00
C ASP A 36 -4.20 -5.38 6.48
N ALA A 37 -3.17 -6.18 6.80
CA ALA A 37 -2.58 -6.24 8.14
C ALA A 37 -1.97 -4.90 8.58
N LEU A 38 -1.14 -4.28 7.74
CA LEU A 38 -0.49 -3.00 8.06
C LEU A 38 -1.49 -1.86 8.25
N VAL A 39 -2.62 -1.89 7.54
CA VAL A 39 -3.73 -0.95 7.74
C VAL A 39 -4.42 -1.21 9.07
N GLY A 40 -4.67 -2.48 9.40
CA GLY A 40 -5.23 -2.88 10.69
C GLY A 40 -4.38 -2.43 11.88
N ASP A 41 -3.05 -2.46 11.72
CA ASP A 41 -2.07 -2.02 12.72
C ASP A 41 -1.85 -0.49 12.72
N GLY A 42 -2.49 0.26 11.81
CA GLY A 42 -2.30 1.71 11.68
C GLY A 42 -0.90 2.13 11.17
N LEU A 43 -0.10 1.19 10.65
CA LEU A 43 1.26 1.43 10.17
C LEU A 43 1.29 2.05 8.77
N VAL A 44 0.20 1.91 8.01
CA VAL A 44 -0.01 2.56 6.71
C VAL A 44 -1.46 3.01 6.58
N ALA A 45 -1.69 4.02 5.74
CA ALA A 45 -3.03 4.44 5.35
C ALA A 45 -3.26 4.21 3.85
N LEU A 46 -4.53 4.17 3.44
CA LEU A 46 -4.93 3.97 2.05
C LEU A 46 -5.60 5.22 1.49
N ARG A 47 -5.35 5.49 0.21
CA ARG A 47 -6.00 6.59 -0.51
C ARG A 47 -6.32 6.22 -1.94
N TRP A 48 -7.42 6.74 -2.48
CA TRP A 48 -7.76 6.66 -3.89
C TRP A 48 -8.38 7.96 -4.38
N LYS A 49 -7.87 8.49 -5.50
CA LYS A 49 -8.28 9.79 -6.07
C LYS A 49 -8.36 10.91 -5.01
N GLY A 50 -7.36 10.96 -4.14
CA GLY A 50 -7.27 11.95 -3.06
C GLY A 50 -8.14 11.67 -1.83
N ARG A 51 -9.01 10.65 -1.85
CA ARG A 51 -9.89 10.31 -0.73
C ARG A 51 -9.34 9.16 0.11
N PRO A 52 -9.37 9.26 1.45
CA PRO A 52 -8.93 8.16 2.32
C PRO A 52 -9.85 6.95 2.14
N LEU A 53 -9.27 5.76 2.28
CA LEU A 53 -10.00 4.50 2.29
C LEU A 53 -9.76 3.80 3.63
N ALA A 54 -10.84 3.42 4.32
CA ALA A 54 -10.75 2.65 5.56
C ALA A 54 -10.32 1.20 5.30
N THR A 55 -10.75 0.65 4.16
CA THR A 55 -10.41 -0.70 3.71
C THR A 55 -10.03 -0.69 2.25
N ARG A 56 -9.27 -1.70 1.84
CA ARG A 56 -8.89 -1.88 0.45
C ARG A 56 -10.12 -2.13 -0.43
N SER A 57 -10.29 -1.29 -1.45
CA SER A 57 -11.33 -1.46 -2.46
C SER A 57 -10.87 -0.89 -3.79
N GLY A 58 -11.07 -1.65 -4.88
CA GLY A 58 -10.63 -1.27 -6.23
C GLY A 58 -9.13 -0.90 -6.29
N PRO A 59 -8.73 0.01 -7.19
CA PRO A 59 -7.40 0.58 -7.19
C PRO A 59 -7.17 1.46 -5.95
N TYR A 60 -5.98 1.37 -5.35
CA TYR A 60 -5.62 2.15 -4.17
C TYR A 60 -4.12 2.46 -4.15
N ARG A 61 -3.76 3.43 -3.30
CA ARG A 61 -2.39 3.82 -3.02
C ARG A 61 -2.12 3.68 -1.52
N ILE A 62 -0.95 3.12 -1.20
CA ILE A 62 -0.43 2.95 0.14
C ILE A 62 0.38 4.20 0.47
N ILE A 63 0.06 4.84 1.59
CA ILE A 63 0.73 6.03 2.09
C ILE A 63 1.19 5.81 3.53
N ARG A 64 2.10 6.65 4.00
CA ARG A 64 2.37 6.73 5.43
C ARG A 64 1.10 7.21 6.14
N PRO A 65 0.83 6.74 7.38
CA PRO A 65 -0.21 7.36 8.18
C PRO A 65 0.15 8.84 8.37
N ASP A 66 -0.85 9.71 8.34
CA ASP A 66 -0.63 11.10 8.75
C ASP A 66 -0.15 11.08 10.20
N GLY A 67 1.01 11.69 10.46
CA GLY A 67 1.54 11.80 11.81
C GLY A 67 0.53 12.57 12.66
N THR A 68 0.11 11.98 13.77
CA THR A 68 -0.48 12.74 14.87
C THR A 68 0.58 13.65 15.46
#